data_AF-A0A7S6MPM8-F1
#
_entry.id   AF-A0A7S6MPM8-F1
#
_cell.length_a   1.000
_cell.length_b   1.000
_cell.length_c   1.000
_cell.angle_alpha   90.00
_cell.angle_beta   90.00
_cell.angle_gamma   90.00
#
_symmetry.space_group_name_H-M   'P 1'
#
loop_
_entity.id
_entity.type
_entity.pdbx_description
1 polymer ?
#
loop_
_entity_poly.entity_id
_entity_poly.type
_entity_poly.pdbx_seq_one_letter_code
_entity_poly.pdbx_strand_id
1 'polypeptide(L)'
;MKKIVLLLIAAAIVYATFFTEKARLDREVDRLCAIDGGIRVYETVTLPADKFDKRGKINFYYPTQRENALGPEYIFKWNIYDYKKRDPGQGPQESSMSRDYFMIIRKSDMKLLGEFVLYSRVGGDLPGPWVPSSHRCPGLDKNENVLMGEIFIKSMGKAEK
;
A
#
# COMPACT_ATOMS: atom_id res chain seq x y z
N MET A 1 4.87 -49.04 5.35
CA MET A 1 4.17 -48.22 6.37
C MET A 1 5.10 -47.21 7.07
N LYS A 2 6.20 -47.61 7.72
CA LYS A 2 7.15 -46.67 8.39
C LYS A 2 7.64 -45.51 7.50
N LYS A 3 7.99 -45.78 6.23
CA LYS A 3 8.43 -44.74 5.27
C LYS A 3 7.31 -43.75 4.91
N ILE A 4 6.07 -44.22 4.82
CA ILE A 4 4.90 -43.37 4.53
C ILE A 4 4.61 -42.47 5.75
N VAL A 5 4.68 -43.03 6.96
CA VAL A 5 4.52 -42.26 8.21
C VAL A 5 5.60 -41.18 8.34
N LEU A 6 6.86 -41.50 8.04
CA LEU A 6 7.96 -40.52 8.01
C LEU A 6 7.74 -39.39 6.99
N LEU A 7 7.28 -39.72 5.78
CA LEU A 7 6.94 -38.72 4.76
C LEU A 7 5.79 -37.81 5.20
N LEU A 8 4.75 -38.37 5.83
CA LEU A 8 3.62 -37.58 6.34
C LEU A 8 4.04 -36.64 7.48
N ILE A 9 4.91 -37.10 8.38
CA ILE A 9 5.44 -36.25 9.46
C ILE A 9 6.29 -35.10 8.89
N ALA A 10 7.16 -35.39 7.92
CA ALA A 10 7.96 -34.36 7.26
C ALA A 10 7.09 -33.33 6.54
N ALA A 11 6.06 -33.77 5.83
CA ALA A 11 5.10 -32.89 5.17
C ALA A 11 4.32 -32.01 6.17
N ALA A 12 3.92 -32.56 7.31
CA ALA A 12 3.23 -31.82 8.37
C ALA A 12 4.13 -30.73 9.00
N ILE A 13 5.41 -31.02 9.23
CA ILE A 13 6.37 -30.04 9.77
C ILE A 13 6.57 -28.89 8.77
N VAL A 14 6.77 -29.21 7.48
CA VAL A 14 6.87 -28.21 6.42
C VAL A 14 5.60 -27.35 6.37
N TYR A 15 4.42 -27.98 6.38
CA TYR A 15 3.16 -27.23 6.39
C TYR A 15 3.06 -26.29 7.60
N ALA A 16 3.40 -26.77 8.80
CA ALA A 16 3.34 -25.96 10.00
C ALA A 16 4.26 -24.73 9.93
N THR A 17 5.49 -24.85 9.43
CA THR A 17 6.44 -23.72 9.42
C THR A 17 6.03 -22.61 8.45
N PHE A 18 5.62 -22.95 7.22
CA PHE A 18 5.23 -21.96 6.21
C PHE A 18 3.95 -21.20 6.61
N PHE A 19 2.92 -21.93 7.03
CA PHE A 19 1.63 -21.29 7.39
C PHE A 19 1.71 -20.51 8.70
N THR A 20 2.58 -20.90 9.63
CA THR A 20 2.76 -20.15 10.88
C THR A 20 3.42 -18.80 10.63
N GLU A 21 4.43 -18.72 9.77
CA GLU A 21 5.10 -17.44 9.46
C GLU A 21 4.17 -16.50 8.69
N LYS A 22 3.43 -17.03 7.70
CA LYS A 22 2.40 -16.27 6.98
C LYS A 22 1.36 -15.67 7.94
N ALA A 23 0.77 -16.50 8.81
CA ALA A 23 -0.23 -16.05 9.78
C ALA A 23 0.34 -15.09 10.83
N ARG A 24 1.62 -15.24 11.20
CA ARG A 24 2.31 -14.30 12.08
C ARG A 24 2.43 -12.92 11.43
N LEU A 25 2.86 -12.86 10.17
CA LEU A 25 2.99 -11.60 9.45
C LEU A 25 1.63 -10.95 9.15
N ASP A 26 0.58 -11.75 8.90
CA ASP A 26 -0.77 -11.22 8.70
C ASP A 26 -1.29 -10.50 9.95
N ARG A 27 -1.10 -11.11 11.12
CA ARG A 27 -1.43 -10.45 12.39
C ARG A 27 -0.59 -9.21 12.64
N GLU A 28 0.67 -9.19 12.23
CA GLU A 28 1.51 -8.01 12.38
C GLU A 28 1.09 -6.89 11.43
N VAL A 29 0.70 -7.22 10.19
CA VAL A 29 0.06 -6.26 9.27
C VAL A 29 -1.18 -5.68 9.93
N ASP A 30 -2.11 -6.51 10.41
CA ASP A 30 -3.36 -6.04 11.03
C ASP A 30 -3.09 -5.14 12.25
N ARG A 31 -2.13 -5.54 13.10
CA ARG A 31 -1.70 -4.76 14.25
C ARG A 31 -1.17 -3.39 13.85
N LEU A 32 -0.26 -3.31 12.88
CA LEU A 32 0.31 -2.03 12.44
C LEU A 32 -0.74 -1.18 11.72
N CYS A 33 -1.62 -1.79 10.92
CA CYS A 33 -2.75 -1.10 10.31
C CYS A 33 -3.66 -0.45 11.37
N ALA A 34 -3.89 -1.12 12.51
CA ALA A 34 -4.70 -0.58 13.60
C ALA A 34 -3.99 0.55 14.37
N ILE A 35 -2.66 0.60 14.36
CA ILE A 35 -1.88 1.64 15.04
C ILE A 35 -1.85 2.92 14.21
N ASP A 36 -1.40 2.83 12.95
CA ASP A 36 -1.15 4.02 12.12
C ASP A 36 -1.51 3.84 10.64
N GLY A 37 -2.14 2.72 10.26
CA GLY A 37 -2.59 2.48 8.90
C GLY A 37 -3.73 3.39 8.48
N GLY A 38 -3.80 3.66 7.18
CA GLY A 38 -4.86 4.48 6.59
C GLY A 38 -4.44 5.91 6.28
N ILE A 39 -5.44 6.74 6.02
CA ILE A 39 -5.28 8.11 5.51
C ILE A 39 -5.42 9.08 6.67
N ARG A 40 -4.52 10.07 6.70
CA ARG A 40 -4.63 11.24 7.56
C ARG A 40 -4.58 12.48 6.67
N VAL A 41 -5.64 13.28 6.70
CA VAL A 41 -5.71 14.57 6.01
C VAL A 41 -5.57 15.68 7.04
N TYR A 42 -4.58 16.53 6.84
CA TYR A 42 -4.31 17.70 7.67
C TYR A 42 -4.93 18.96 7.09
N GLU A 43 -4.91 19.07 5.76
CA GLU A 43 -5.46 20.22 5.06
C GLU A 43 -6.01 19.80 3.69
N THR A 44 -7.24 20.19 3.40
CA THR A 44 -7.87 20.02 2.09
C THR A 44 -7.58 21.21 1.19
N VAL A 45 -7.48 20.98 -0.12
CA VAL A 45 -7.24 22.02 -1.13
C VAL A 45 -8.38 22.04 -2.13
N THR A 46 -8.99 23.21 -2.28
CA THR A 46 -10.00 23.41 -3.33
C THR A 46 -9.30 23.70 -4.66
N LEU A 47 -9.54 22.85 -5.65
CA LEU A 47 -8.99 22.99 -7.00
C LEU A 47 -10.10 23.32 -8.03
N PRO A 48 -9.77 24.04 -9.11
CA PRO A 48 -10.74 24.33 -10.16
C PRO A 48 -11.19 23.05 -10.87
N ALA A 49 -12.41 23.08 -11.43
CA ALA A 49 -13.07 21.90 -11.99
C ALA A 49 -12.32 21.25 -13.17
N ASP A 50 -11.48 22.00 -13.87
CA ASP A 50 -10.62 21.56 -14.97
C ASP A 50 -9.45 20.67 -14.52
N LYS A 51 -9.14 20.63 -13.22
CA LYS A 51 -8.14 19.74 -12.61
C LYS A 51 -8.65 18.33 -12.32
N PHE A 52 -9.91 18.06 -12.63
CA PHE A 52 -10.55 16.77 -12.43
C PHE A 52 -10.99 16.15 -13.76
N ASP A 53 -10.88 14.83 -13.85
CA ASP A 53 -11.43 14.07 -14.96
C ASP A 53 -12.97 13.89 -14.83
N LYS A 54 -13.58 13.23 -15.82
CA LYS A 54 -15.03 12.94 -15.83
C LYS A 54 -15.49 12.06 -14.66
N ARG A 55 -14.58 11.39 -13.95
CA ARG A 55 -14.83 10.50 -12.82
C ARG A 55 -14.53 11.18 -11.48
N GLY A 56 -14.17 12.47 -11.48
CA GLY A 56 -13.82 13.21 -10.27
C GLY A 56 -12.42 12.90 -9.74
N LYS A 57 -11.54 12.28 -10.53
CA LYS A 57 -10.15 12.05 -10.15
C LYS A 57 -9.26 13.18 -10.64
N ILE A 58 -8.14 13.39 -9.95
CA ILE A 58 -7.13 14.36 -10.37
C ILE A 58 -6.53 13.98 -11.72
N ASN A 59 -6.55 14.91 -12.68
CA ASN A 59 -6.10 14.67 -14.05
C ASN A 59 -4.66 15.13 -14.35
N PHE A 60 -3.98 15.72 -13.37
CA PHE A 60 -2.60 16.20 -13.49
C PHE A 60 -1.61 15.34 -12.68
N TYR A 61 -2.03 14.14 -12.26
CA TYR A 61 -1.18 13.17 -11.58
C TYR A 61 -0.38 12.33 -12.59
N TYR A 62 0.94 12.42 -12.52
CA TYR A 62 1.87 11.69 -13.40
C TYR A 62 2.91 10.92 -12.58
N PRO A 63 2.67 9.64 -12.24
CA PRO A 63 3.51 8.88 -11.30
C PRO A 63 4.98 8.74 -11.74
N THR A 64 5.24 8.81 -13.04
CA THR A 64 6.60 8.72 -13.61
C THR A 64 7.49 9.92 -13.24
N GLN A 65 6.91 11.03 -12.78
CA GLN A 65 7.64 12.25 -12.40
C GLN A 65 8.12 12.26 -10.95
N ARG A 66 7.96 11.14 -10.22
CA ARG A 66 8.42 10.97 -8.83
C ARG A 66 7.89 12.09 -7.92
N GLU A 67 8.78 12.86 -7.31
CA GLU A 67 8.43 13.98 -6.42
C GLU A 67 7.59 15.06 -7.10
N ASN A 68 7.69 15.21 -8.43
CA ASN A 68 6.91 16.16 -9.20
C ASN A 68 5.63 15.57 -9.80
N ALA A 69 5.18 14.39 -9.33
CA ALA A 69 3.99 13.71 -9.88
C ALA A 69 2.71 14.53 -9.78
N LEU A 70 2.65 15.58 -8.95
CA LEU A 70 1.52 16.49 -8.81
C LEU A 70 1.80 17.90 -9.35
N GLY A 71 2.69 17.98 -10.34
CA GLY A 71 3.04 19.23 -11.02
C GLY A 71 3.92 20.17 -10.19
N PRO A 72 3.94 21.47 -10.52
CA PRO A 72 4.85 22.41 -9.90
C PRO A 72 4.45 22.79 -8.48
N GLU A 73 3.18 22.64 -8.08
CA GLU A 73 2.64 23.17 -6.82
C GLU A 73 2.79 22.22 -5.63
N TYR A 74 2.87 20.91 -5.88
CA TYR A 74 2.88 19.89 -4.82
C TYR A 74 4.06 18.94 -4.99
N ILE A 75 4.54 18.41 -3.87
CA ILE A 75 5.52 17.32 -3.81
C ILE A 75 4.78 16.06 -3.44
N PHE A 76 4.94 15.01 -4.25
CA PHE A 76 4.43 13.68 -3.97
C PHE A 76 5.58 12.76 -3.55
N LYS A 77 5.63 12.35 -2.28
CA LYS A 77 6.66 11.41 -1.80
C LYS A 77 6.07 10.03 -1.61
N TRP A 78 6.80 9.02 -2.08
CA TRP A 78 6.51 7.62 -1.82
C TRP A 78 7.75 6.97 -1.21
N ASN A 79 7.63 6.55 0.04
CA ASN A 79 8.66 5.85 0.79
C ASN A 79 8.23 4.41 1.03
N ILE A 80 9.09 3.47 0.68
CA ILE A 80 8.89 2.05 0.96
C ILE A 80 9.84 1.66 2.09
N TYR A 81 9.31 1.05 3.14
CA TYR A 81 10.10 0.47 4.21
C TYR A 81 9.84 -1.03 4.30
N ASP A 82 10.88 -1.83 4.11
CA ASP A 82 10.77 -3.29 4.19
C ASP A 82 11.10 -3.77 5.60
N TYR A 83 10.10 -4.29 6.31
CA TYR A 83 10.29 -4.98 7.60
C TYR A 83 10.93 -6.35 7.40
N LYS A 84 10.57 -7.01 6.29
CA LYS A 84 11.14 -8.28 5.85
C LYS A 84 11.31 -8.23 4.34
N LYS A 85 12.56 -8.15 3.89
CA LYS A 85 12.91 -8.27 2.47
C LYS A 85 12.90 -9.73 2.06
N ARG A 86 12.55 -9.96 0.80
CA ARG A 86 12.73 -11.26 0.16
C ARG A 86 14.22 -11.50 -0.10
N ASP A 87 14.70 -12.68 0.25
CA ASP A 87 15.95 -13.25 -0.19
C ASP A 87 15.83 -13.68 -1.66
N PRO A 88 16.64 -13.11 -2.58
CA PRO A 88 16.65 -13.51 -3.99
C PRO A 88 16.83 -15.02 -4.21
N GLY A 89 17.48 -15.72 -3.29
CA GLY A 89 17.76 -17.16 -3.38
C GLY A 89 16.58 -18.07 -3.04
N GLN A 90 15.52 -17.59 -2.37
CA GLN A 90 14.41 -18.44 -1.90
C GLN A 90 13.17 -18.43 -2.81
N GLY A 91 13.25 -17.70 -3.92
CA GLY A 91 12.21 -17.65 -4.94
C GLY A 91 11.00 -16.79 -4.55
N PRO A 92 9.99 -16.70 -5.44
CA PRO A 92 8.90 -15.73 -5.30
C PRO A 92 7.99 -15.96 -4.07
N GLN A 93 8.07 -17.15 -3.47
CA GLN A 93 7.11 -17.66 -2.47
C GLN A 93 7.52 -17.26 -1.06
N GLU A 94 8.77 -16.87 -0.88
CA GLU A 94 9.24 -16.35 0.39
C GLU A 94 8.45 -15.10 0.78
N SER A 95 8.05 -15.09 2.05
CA SER A 95 7.30 -14.00 2.64
C SER A 95 8.13 -12.72 2.71
N SER A 96 7.57 -11.63 2.24
CA SER A 96 8.08 -10.27 2.47
C SER A 96 7.00 -9.43 3.15
N MET A 97 7.42 -8.44 3.92
CA MET A 97 6.52 -7.48 4.57
C MET A 97 7.09 -6.07 4.42
N SER A 98 6.25 -5.15 3.98
CA SER A 98 6.62 -3.77 3.71
C SER A 98 5.55 -2.78 4.17
N ARG A 99 5.96 -1.52 4.30
CA ARG A 99 5.10 -0.35 4.49
C ARG A 99 5.33 0.61 3.35
N ASP A 100 4.26 0.90 2.63
CA ASP A 100 4.17 2.00 1.70
C ASP A 100 3.68 3.24 2.45
N TYR A 101 4.44 4.33 2.34
CA TYR A 101 4.15 5.60 2.98
C TYR A 101 4.13 6.72 1.95
N PHE A 102 2.95 7.26 1.70
CA PHE A 102 2.71 8.34 0.75
C PHE A 102 2.49 9.65 1.48
N MET A 103 3.04 10.75 0.95
CA MET A 103 2.84 12.09 1.48
C MET A 103 2.61 13.09 0.34
N ILE A 104 1.73 14.05 0.57
CA ILE A 104 1.52 15.19 -0.33
C ILE A 104 1.84 16.47 0.44
N ILE A 105 2.81 17.24 -0.07
CA ILE A 105 3.31 18.46 0.55
C ILE A 105 3.07 19.63 -0.42
N ARG A 106 2.55 20.75 0.07
CA ARG A 106 2.42 21.98 -0.72
C ARG A 106 3.77 22.71 -0.78
N LYS A 107 4.23 23.11 -1.97
CA LYS A 107 5.56 23.74 -2.14
C LYS A 107 5.64 25.17 -1.63
N SER A 108 4.54 25.92 -1.63
CA SER A 108 4.54 27.34 -1.26
C SER A 108 4.90 27.59 0.20
N ASP A 109 4.52 26.67 1.09
CA ASP A 109 4.69 26.79 2.55
C ASP A 109 5.30 25.52 3.17
N MET A 110 5.64 24.51 2.36
CA MET A 110 6.18 23.22 2.78
C MET A 110 5.29 22.46 3.77
N LYS A 111 3.98 22.73 3.79
CA LYS A 111 3.03 22.04 4.68
C LYS A 111 2.65 20.66 4.14
N LEU A 112 2.61 19.68 5.05
CA LEU A 112 2.05 18.36 4.79
C LEU A 112 0.52 18.46 4.73
N LEU A 113 -0.06 18.18 3.57
CA LEU A 113 -1.52 18.24 3.35
C LEU A 113 -2.19 16.94 3.80
N GLY A 114 -1.51 15.82 3.61
CA GLY A 114 -1.96 14.53 4.08
C GLY A 114 -0.97 13.43 3.74
N GLU A 115 -1.24 12.28 4.35
CA GLU A 115 -0.41 11.10 4.24
C GLU A 115 -1.26 9.82 4.22
N PHE A 116 -0.69 8.77 3.67
CA PHE A 116 -1.31 7.45 3.59
C PHE A 116 -0.29 6.38 3.95
N VAL A 117 -0.62 5.55 4.93
CA VAL A 117 0.21 4.42 5.35
C VAL A 117 -0.50 3.11 4.99
N LEU A 118 0.20 2.26 4.24
CA LEU A 118 -0.28 0.93 3.87
C LEU A 118 0.76 -0.12 4.24
N TYR A 119 0.37 -1.05 5.10
CA TYR A 119 1.15 -2.25 5.38
C TYR A 119 0.70 -3.39 4.48
N SER A 120 1.68 -4.15 3.98
CA SER A 120 1.41 -5.31 3.16
C SER A 120 2.37 -6.45 3.39
N ARG A 121 1.88 -7.67 3.19
CA ARG A 121 2.64 -8.91 3.17
C ARG A 121 2.42 -9.60 1.84
N VAL A 122 3.47 -10.17 1.27
CA VAL A 122 3.42 -10.95 0.01
C VAL A 122 4.15 -12.27 0.24
N GLY A 123 3.61 -13.39 -0.26
CA GLY A 123 4.19 -14.72 -0.09
C GLY A 123 3.96 -15.31 1.30
N GLY A 124 4.82 -16.26 1.70
CA GLY A 124 4.60 -17.15 2.84
C GLY A 124 3.77 -18.39 2.47
N ASP A 125 3.60 -18.64 1.17
CA ASP A 125 2.90 -19.82 0.66
C ASP A 125 3.86 -20.99 0.49
N LEU A 126 3.32 -22.19 0.31
CA LEU A 126 4.13 -23.33 -0.10
C LEU A 126 4.88 -23.02 -1.42
N PRO A 127 6.08 -23.57 -1.64
CA PRO A 127 6.78 -23.45 -2.92
C PRO A 127 5.97 -24.02 -4.08
N GLY A 128 5.88 -23.28 -5.20
CA GLY A 128 5.20 -23.76 -6.41
C GLY A 128 5.00 -22.69 -7.49
N PRO A 129 4.40 -23.05 -8.65
CA PRO A 129 4.28 -22.16 -9.82
C PRO A 129 3.13 -21.14 -9.72
N TRP A 130 2.47 -21.01 -8.56
CA TRP A 130 1.37 -20.07 -8.37
C TRP A 130 1.85 -18.65 -8.03
N VAL A 131 0.96 -17.68 -8.20
CA VAL A 131 1.21 -16.30 -7.75
C VAL A 131 1.22 -16.27 -6.22
N PRO A 132 2.21 -15.63 -5.58
CA PRO A 132 2.24 -15.47 -4.14
C PRO A 132 0.99 -14.73 -3.63
N SER A 133 0.41 -15.22 -2.55
CA SER A 133 -0.70 -14.56 -1.88
C SER A 133 -0.26 -13.21 -1.30
N SER A 134 -1.20 -12.29 -1.12
CA SER A 134 -0.95 -11.00 -0.47
C SER A 134 -1.99 -10.70 0.60
N HIS A 135 -1.59 -9.98 1.64
CA HIS A 135 -2.46 -9.44 2.68
C HIS A 135 -2.08 -8.00 2.92
N ARG A 136 -3.08 -7.16 3.15
CA ARG A 136 -2.93 -5.71 3.28
C ARG A 136 -3.92 -5.20 4.31
N CYS A 137 -3.73 -3.98 4.78
CA CYS A 137 -4.70 -3.32 5.65
C CYS A 137 -6.14 -3.46 5.13
N PRO A 138 -7.11 -3.80 6.01
CA PRO A 138 -8.52 -3.96 5.64
C PRO A 138 -9.18 -2.60 5.35
N GLY A 139 -10.21 -2.59 4.51
CA GLY A 139 -11.10 -1.42 4.34
C GLY A 139 -10.53 -0.22 3.59
N LEU A 140 -9.28 -0.27 3.13
CA LEU A 140 -8.66 0.80 2.35
C LEU A 140 -8.70 0.43 0.88
N ASP A 141 -9.47 1.15 0.06
CA ASP A 141 -9.36 1.05 -1.39
C ASP A 141 -7.96 1.52 -1.81
N LYS A 142 -7.26 0.63 -2.52
CA LYS A 142 -5.82 0.43 -2.36
C LYS A 142 -4.99 1.24 -3.36
N ASN A 143 -4.98 2.57 -3.29
CA ASN A 143 -4.00 3.35 -4.05
C ASN A 143 -3.83 4.80 -3.54
N GLU A 144 -2.75 5.42 -3.99
CA GLU A 144 -2.43 6.84 -3.85
C GLU A 144 -3.56 7.78 -4.31
N ASN A 145 -4.47 7.33 -5.19
CA ASN A 145 -5.60 8.14 -5.63
C ASN A 145 -6.61 8.40 -4.51
N VAL A 146 -6.68 7.54 -3.50
CA VAL A 146 -7.57 7.79 -2.35
C VAL A 146 -7.05 8.95 -1.54
N LEU A 147 -5.73 9.02 -1.26
CA LEU A 147 -5.13 10.17 -0.59
C LEU A 147 -5.38 11.47 -1.37
N MET A 148 -5.19 11.42 -2.70
CA MET A 148 -5.47 12.59 -3.56
C MET A 148 -6.94 12.99 -3.54
N GLY A 149 -7.87 12.04 -3.55
CA GLY A 149 -9.31 12.29 -3.51
C GLY A 149 -9.78 12.93 -2.20
N GLU A 150 -9.14 12.59 -1.08
CA GLU A 150 -9.44 13.17 0.24
C GLU A 150 -8.83 14.57 0.43
N ILE A 151 -7.66 14.82 -0.17
CA ILE A 151 -6.99 16.14 -0.08
C ILE A 151 -7.59 17.14 -1.06
N PHE A 152 -7.80 16.76 -2.31
CA PHE A 152 -8.16 17.69 -3.39
C PHE A 152 -9.68 17.70 -3.63
N ILE A 153 -10.32 18.79 -3.21
CA ILE A 153 -11.77 18.98 -3.34
C ILE A 153 -12.06 19.80 -4.59
N LYS A 154 -13.01 19.34 -5.39
CA LYS A 154 -13.46 20.05 -6.59
C LYS A 154 -14.22 21.32 -6.20
N SER A 155 -13.83 22.46 -6.79
CA SER A 155 -14.63 23.68 -6.65
C SER A 155 -16.01 23.47 -7.27
N MET A 156 -17.06 23.72 -6.50
CA MET A 156 -18.40 23.81 -7.05
C MET A 156 -18.46 25.12 -7.83
N GLY A 157 -18.34 25.04 -9.16
CA GLY A 157 -18.60 26.18 -10.03
C GLY A 157 -19.98 26.74 -9.69
N LYS A 158 -20.07 28.05 -9.43
CA LYS A 158 -21.36 28.74 -9.44
C LYS A 158 -22.05 28.32 -10.74
N ALA A 159 -23.23 27.70 -10.63
CA ALA A 159 -24.09 27.53 -11.78
C ALA A 159 -24.39 28.94 -12.30
N GLU A 160 -23.74 29.32 -13.41
CA GLU A 160 -24.20 30.45 -14.20
C GLU A 160 -25.61 30.08 -14.67
N LYS A 161 -26.60 30.77 -14.08
CA LYS A 161 -27.97 30.83 -14.56
C LYS A 161 -28.04 31.77 -15.75
#